data_AF-A0A143YTU5-F1
#
_entry.id   AF-A0A143YTU5-F1
#
_cell.length_a   1.000
_cell.length_b   1.000
_cell.length_c   1.000
_cell.angle_alpha   90.00
_cell.angle_beta   90.00
_cell.angle_gamma   90.00
#
_symmetry.space_group_name_H-M   'P 1'
#
loop_
_entity.id
_entity.type
_entity.pdbx_description
1 polymer ?
#
loop_
_entity_poly.entity_id
_entity_poly.type
_entity_poly.pdbx_seq_one_letter_code
_entity_poly.pdbx_strand_id
1 'polypeptide(L)'
;MFNFFGKKKEKVQEVKEKIQLSDERISELRDVIEKTTTEIQEIDSADTQKNVLLASLHEKLGLAYAELGEDDQALATLEKSLDYKLTIGDGYKKLMSIYNAKRAEAARNGSDAGIEEYMGKMDNMRQIAKKVTISGSK
;
A
#
# COMPACT_ATOMS: atom_id res chain seq x y z
N MET A 1 32.72 -16.93 -49.85
CA MET A 1 31.59 -16.32 -49.11
C MET A 1 31.85 -16.68 -47.65
N PHE A 2 32.22 -15.78 -46.73
CA PHE A 2 31.40 -14.67 -46.17
C PHE A 2 29.97 -15.17 -45.85
N ASN A 3 29.39 -15.08 -44.65
CA ASN A 3 29.84 -14.66 -43.31
C ASN A 3 28.84 -15.28 -42.27
N PHE A 4 28.97 -15.22 -40.94
CA PHE A 4 29.77 -14.41 -40.00
C PHE A 4 30.09 -15.21 -38.71
N PHE A 5 30.85 -14.58 -37.81
CA PHE A 5 31.18 -14.97 -36.42
C PHE A 5 30.00 -15.24 -35.47
N GLY A 6 30.25 -16.05 -34.43
CA GLY A 6 29.33 -16.26 -33.32
C GLY A 6 29.06 -14.99 -32.51
N LYS A 7 27.79 -14.57 -32.45
CA LYS A 7 27.35 -13.55 -31.49
C LYS A 7 27.25 -14.18 -30.11
N LYS A 8 28.05 -13.65 -29.17
CA LYS A 8 27.86 -13.87 -27.74
C LYS A 8 26.38 -13.64 -27.40
N LYS A 9 25.81 -14.50 -26.57
CA LYS A 9 24.64 -14.12 -25.79
C LYS A 9 25.11 -13.08 -24.78
N GLU A 10 25.13 -11.82 -25.21
CA GLU A 10 25.09 -10.72 -24.25
C GLU A 10 23.86 -10.97 -23.39
N LYS A 11 24.11 -11.18 -22.10
CA LYS A 11 23.06 -11.05 -21.11
C LYS A 11 22.62 -9.61 -21.23
N VAL A 12 21.51 -9.37 -21.94
CA VAL A 12 20.61 -8.28 -21.59
C VAL A 12 20.22 -8.59 -20.16
N GLN A 13 21.02 -8.06 -19.24
CA GLN A 13 20.57 -7.85 -17.88
C GLN A 13 19.36 -6.94 -18.07
N GLU A 14 18.16 -7.52 -17.94
CA GLU A 14 16.99 -6.71 -17.63
C GLU A 14 17.33 -6.00 -16.34
N VAL A 15 17.85 -4.79 -16.49
CA VAL A 15 17.98 -3.82 -15.44
C VAL A 15 16.54 -3.59 -14.98
N LYS A 16 16.15 -4.35 -13.96
CA LYS A 16 15.06 -3.98 -13.06
C LYS A 16 15.53 -2.73 -12.32
N GLU A 17 15.58 -1.63 -13.05
CA GLU A 17 15.38 -0.30 -12.52
C GLU A 17 14.00 -0.34 -11.87
N LYS A 18 13.98 -0.78 -10.61
CA LYS A 18 13.17 -0.08 -9.62
C LYS A 18 13.47 1.39 -9.88
N ILE A 19 12.47 2.14 -10.32
CA ILE A 19 12.55 3.59 -10.39
C ILE A 19 12.80 4.02 -8.96
N GLN A 20 14.06 4.27 -8.62
CA GLN A 20 14.44 4.77 -7.30
C GLN A 20 13.91 6.20 -7.27
N LEU A 21 13.06 6.49 -6.30
CA LEU A 21 12.56 7.85 -6.06
C LEU A 21 13.78 8.77 -5.94
N SER A 22 13.68 9.98 -6.50
CA SER A 22 14.76 10.95 -6.36
C SER A 22 14.89 11.36 -4.89
N ASP A 23 16.07 11.81 -4.48
CA ASP A 23 16.32 12.22 -3.09
C ASP A 23 15.40 13.38 -2.68
N GLU A 24 15.04 14.26 -3.61
CA GLU A 24 14.02 15.32 -3.39
C GLU A 24 12.65 14.70 -3.08
N ARG A 25 12.22 13.71 -3.87
CA ARG A 25 10.91 13.06 -3.67
C ARG A 25 10.86 12.26 -2.37
N ILE A 26 11.96 11.61 -1.98
CA ILE A 26 12.08 10.94 -0.68
C ILE A 26 11.98 11.96 0.47
N SER A 27 12.61 13.13 0.31
CA SER A 27 12.53 14.23 1.29
C SER A 27 11.11 14.80 1.41
N GLU A 28 10.43 15.05 0.29
CA GLU A 28 9.01 15.47 0.25
C GLU A 28 8.11 14.47 0.97
N LEU A 29 8.27 13.18 0.71
CA LEU A 29 7.45 12.12 1.33
C LEU A 29 7.66 12.06 2.84
N ARG A 30 8.90 12.25 3.31
CA ARG A 30 9.22 12.31 4.75
C ARG A 30 8.61 13.54 5.43
N ASP A 31 8.70 14.72 4.81
CA ASP A 31 8.04 15.94 5.29
C ASP A 31 6.51 15.78 5.35
N VAL A 32 5.91 15.13 4.34
CA VAL A 32 4.48 14.77 4.34
C VAL A 32 4.12 13.81 5.47
N ILE A 33 4.95 12.78 5.72
CA ILE A 33 4.79 11.80 6.80
C ILE A 33 4.86 12.49 8.17
N GLU A 34 5.87 13.34 8.40
CA GLU A 34 6.05 14.07 9.65
C GLU A 34 4.86 14.99 9.93
N LYS A 35 4.49 15.87 8.97
CA LYS A 35 3.36 16.79 9.11
C LYS A 35 2.04 16.06 9.35
N THR A 36 1.76 15.02 8.57
CA THR A 36 0.50 14.25 8.69
C THR A 36 0.47 13.44 10.00
N THR A 37 1.62 12.97 10.50
CA THR A 37 1.70 12.30 11.81
C THR A 37 1.42 13.27 12.95
N THR A 38 1.99 14.48 12.90
CA THR A 38 1.73 15.54 13.89
C THR A 38 0.25 15.95 13.88
N GLU A 39 -0.34 16.17 12.70
CA GLU A 39 -1.76 16.50 12.55
C GLU A 39 -2.68 15.41 13.15
N ILE A 40 -2.34 14.13 12.99
CA ILE A 40 -3.07 13.01 13.62
C ILE A 40 -2.92 13.02 15.14
N GLN A 41 -1.77 13.42 15.69
CA GLN A 41 -1.55 13.50 17.15
C GLN A 41 -2.28 14.68 17.81
N GLU A 42 -2.46 15.78 17.09
CA GLU A 42 -3.23 16.95 17.55
C GLU A 42 -4.75 16.70 17.52
N ILE A 43 -5.21 15.69 16.76
CA ILE A 43 -6.61 15.31 16.71
C ILE A 43 -6.97 14.39 17.89
N ASP A 44 -7.83 14.90 18.77
CA ASP A 44 -8.55 14.07 19.74
C ASP A 44 -9.32 12.94 19.02
N SER A 45 -8.85 11.71 19.23
CA SER A 45 -9.39 10.50 18.62
C SER A 45 -10.72 10.05 19.22
N ALA A 46 -11.16 10.65 20.34
CA ALA A 46 -12.49 10.42 20.92
C ALA A 46 -13.59 11.24 20.21
N ASP A 47 -13.22 12.29 19.45
CA ASP A 47 -14.16 13.09 18.68
C ASP A 47 -14.57 12.38 17.38
N THR A 48 -15.69 11.67 17.44
CA THR A 48 -16.23 10.91 16.30
C THR A 48 -16.58 11.77 15.09
N GLN A 49 -16.72 13.11 15.23
CA GLN A 49 -16.92 14.01 14.09
C GLN A 49 -15.65 14.08 13.22
N LYS A 50 -14.47 13.84 13.81
CA LYS A 50 -13.17 13.84 13.12
C LYS A 50 -12.81 12.50 12.48
N ASN A 51 -13.62 11.44 12.63
CA ASN A 51 -13.35 10.14 12.00
C ASN A 51 -13.14 10.24 10.48
N VAL A 52 -13.87 11.13 9.78
CA VAL A 52 -13.69 11.33 8.34
C VAL A 52 -12.33 11.95 8.01
N LEU A 53 -11.87 12.89 8.84
CA LEU A 53 -10.56 13.53 8.72
C LEU A 53 -9.44 12.53 9.05
N LEU A 54 -9.54 11.86 10.19
CA LEU A 54 -8.60 10.82 10.63
C LEU A 54 -8.44 9.72 9.58
N ALA A 55 -9.53 9.25 8.96
CA ALA A 55 -9.46 8.31 7.84
C ALA A 55 -8.62 8.88 6.69
N SER A 56 -8.90 10.11 6.23
CA SER A 56 -8.16 10.73 5.11
C SER A 56 -6.68 10.98 5.41
N LEU A 57 -6.34 11.33 6.66
CA LEU A 57 -4.95 11.53 7.09
C LEU A 57 -4.20 10.20 7.18
N HIS A 58 -4.84 9.15 7.70
CA HIS A 58 -4.27 7.81 7.70
C HIS A 58 -4.14 7.21 6.28
N GLU A 59 -5.07 7.48 5.36
CA GLU A 59 -4.97 7.12 3.94
C GLU A 59 -3.75 7.81 3.30
N LYS A 60 -3.63 9.13 3.47
CA LYS A 60 -2.50 9.92 2.95
C LYS A 60 -1.15 9.45 3.51
N LEU A 61 -1.09 9.20 4.82
CA LEU A 61 0.10 8.72 5.51
C LEU A 61 0.54 7.34 4.99
N GLY A 62 -0.40 6.41 4.87
CA GLY A 62 -0.13 5.07 4.37
C GLY A 62 0.23 5.01 2.89
N LEU A 63 -0.32 5.92 2.07
CA LEU A 63 0.10 6.09 0.68
C LEU A 63 1.54 6.62 0.58
N ALA A 64 1.94 7.56 1.44
CA ALA A 64 3.31 8.08 1.47
C ALA A 64 4.33 7.00 1.89
N TYR A 65 4.03 6.22 2.94
CA TYR A 65 4.83 5.04 3.30
C TYR A 65 4.93 4.02 2.16
N ALA A 66 3.82 3.74 1.47
CA ALA A 66 3.78 2.81 0.35
C ALA A 66 4.45 3.33 -0.93
N GLU A 67 4.76 4.63 -1.00
CA GLU A 67 5.59 5.22 -2.06
C GLU A 67 7.07 5.02 -1.70
N LEU A 68 7.47 5.29 -0.45
CA LEU A 68 8.81 5.01 0.08
C LEU A 68 9.20 3.51 0.10
N GLY A 69 8.23 2.60 -0.09
CA GLY A 69 8.44 1.14 0.02
C GLY A 69 8.42 0.62 1.46
N GLU A 70 7.94 1.44 2.40
CA GLU A 70 7.72 1.10 3.80
C GLU A 70 6.38 0.35 3.97
N ASP A 71 6.28 -0.82 3.31
CA ASP A 71 5.02 -1.58 3.15
C ASP A 71 4.36 -1.99 4.49
N ASP A 72 5.14 -2.19 5.56
CA ASP A 72 4.60 -2.55 6.88
C ASP A 72 3.95 -1.35 7.59
N GLN A 73 4.60 -0.18 7.57
CA GLN A 73 4.02 1.08 8.03
C GLN A 73 2.77 1.45 7.20
N ALA A 74 2.86 1.28 5.87
CA ALA A 74 1.75 1.50 4.96
C ALA A 74 0.56 0.60 5.26
N LEU A 75 0.77 -0.70 5.46
CA LEU A 75 -0.29 -1.65 5.82
C LEU A 75 -1.01 -1.21 7.09
N ALA A 76 -0.29 -0.95 8.17
CA ALA A 76 -0.89 -0.59 9.46
C ALA A 76 -1.66 0.74 9.41
N THR A 77 -1.18 1.73 8.65
CA THR A 77 -1.85 3.03 8.52
C THR A 77 -3.05 2.99 7.56
N LEU A 78 -2.97 2.22 6.47
CA LEU A 78 -4.11 2.02 5.56
C LEU A 78 -5.21 1.14 6.19
N GLU A 79 -4.87 0.16 7.01
CA GLU A 79 -5.84 -0.57 7.85
C GLU A 79 -6.57 0.40 8.79
N LYS A 80 -5.82 1.20 9.56
CA LYS A 80 -6.38 2.20 10.49
C LYS A 80 -7.23 3.28 9.80
N SER A 81 -6.93 3.63 8.55
CA SER A 81 -7.80 4.49 7.74
C SER A 81 -9.20 3.89 7.54
N LEU A 82 -9.27 2.59 7.24
CA LEU A 82 -10.54 1.90 6.99
C LEU A 82 -11.34 1.68 8.28
N ASP A 83 -10.67 1.49 9.42
CA ASP A 83 -11.31 1.41 10.74
C ASP A 83 -12.10 2.69 11.08
N TYR A 84 -11.57 3.87 10.74
CA TYR A 84 -12.29 5.14 10.91
C TYR A 84 -13.39 5.35 9.86
N LYS A 85 -13.13 5.02 8.59
CA LYS A 85 -14.11 5.16 7.50
C LYS A 85 -13.82 4.18 6.36
N LEU A 86 -14.78 3.30 6.10
CA LEU A 86 -14.77 2.42 4.92
C LEU A 86 -14.76 3.24 3.62
N THR A 87 -13.79 2.97 2.75
CA THR A 87 -13.63 3.57 1.42
C THR A 87 -13.14 2.54 0.41
N ILE A 88 -13.31 2.82 -0.88
CA ILE A 88 -12.73 2.08 -2.01
C ILE A 88 -11.77 2.94 -2.85
N GLY A 89 -11.20 3.97 -2.20
CA GLY A 89 -10.22 4.90 -2.74
C GLY A 89 -8.84 4.28 -3.00
N ASP A 90 -7.82 5.13 -3.10
CA ASP A 90 -6.48 4.70 -3.50
C ASP A 90 -5.73 3.98 -2.37
N GLY A 91 -5.97 4.33 -1.11
CA GLY A 91 -5.51 3.57 0.04
C GLY A 91 -6.07 2.14 0.07
N TYR A 92 -7.36 1.97 -0.23
CA TYR A 92 -7.99 0.65 -0.35
C TYR A 92 -7.33 -0.20 -1.47
N LYS A 93 -7.08 0.40 -2.65
CA LYS A 93 -6.38 -0.27 -3.76
C LYS A 93 -4.94 -0.64 -3.39
N LYS A 94 -4.20 0.27 -2.73
CA LYS A 94 -2.83 0.04 -2.29
C LYS A 94 -2.77 -1.08 -1.25
N LEU A 95 -3.67 -1.09 -0.27
CA LEU A 95 -3.74 -2.12 0.76
C LEU A 95 -4.03 -3.51 0.15
N MET A 96 -4.93 -3.62 -0.83
CA MET A 96 -5.10 -4.87 -1.60
C MET A 96 -3.81 -5.29 -2.32
N SER A 97 -3.02 -4.36 -2.86
CA SER A 97 -1.74 -4.66 -3.49
C SER A 97 -0.73 -5.21 -2.47
N ILE A 98 -0.66 -4.62 -1.27
CA ILE A 98 0.24 -5.06 -0.20
C ILE A 98 -0.16 -6.46 0.30
N TYR A 99 -1.45 -6.72 0.56
CA TYR A 99 -1.92 -8.06 0.95
C TYR A 99 -1.60 -9.12 -0.11
N ASN A 100 -1.76 -8.80 -1.41
CA ASN A 100 -1.38 -9.72 -2.49
C ASN A 100 0.14 -10.01 -2.48
N ALA A 101 0.97 -8.99 -2.26
CA ALA A 101 2.42 -9.15 -2.17
C ALA A 101 2.83 -10.01 -0.97
N LYS A 102 2.28 -9.74 0.21
CA LYS A 102 2.52 -10.51 1.45
C LYS A 102 2.00 -11.95 1.36
N ARG A 103 0.84 -12.19 0.73
CA ARG A 103 0.34 -13.54 0.42
C ARG A 103 1.30 -14.31 -0.50
N ALA A 104 1.81 -13.65 -1.54
CA ALA A 104 2.78 -14.25 -2.45
C ALA A 104 4.14 -14.51 -1.77
N GLU A 105 4.52 -13.68 -0.80
CA GLU A 105 5.69 -13.90 0.04
C GLU A 105 5.51 -15.10 0.97
N ALA A 106 4.39 -15.18 1.68
CA ALA A 106 4.03 -16.34 2.51
C ALA A 106 4.07 -17.65 1.70
N ALA A 107 3.52 -17.64 0.48
CA ALA A 107 3.58 -18.80 -0.42
C ALA A 107 5.01 -19.16 -0.87
N ARG A 108 5.88 -18.18 -1.14
CA ARG A 108 7.31 -18.44 -1.44
C ARG A 108 8.05 -19.02 -0.24
N ASN A 109 7.66 -18.62 0.98
CA ASN A 109 8.28 -19.04 2.22
C ASN A 109 7.67 -20.33 2.82
N GLY A 110 6.65 -20.92 2.18
CA GLY A 110 5.94 -22.11 2.68
C GLY A 110 5.13 -21.86 3.96
N SER A 111 4.69 -20.62 4.21
CA SER A 111 3.91 -20.24 5.39
C SER A 111 2.42 -20.31 5.09
N ASP A 112 1.81 -21.47 5.30
CA ASP A 112 0.36 -21.68 5.10
C ASP A 112 -0.47 -20.70 5.94
N ALA A 113 -0.08 -20.47 7.20
CA ALA A 113 -0.73 -19.50 8.07
C ALA A 113 -0.72 -18.06 7.49
N GLY A 114 0.38 -17.64 6.86
CA GLY A 114 0.43 -16.36 6.18
C GLY A 114 -0.43 -16.32 4.92
N ILE A 115 -0.52 -17.43 4.17
CA ILE A 115 -1.41 -17.52 3.00
C ILE A 115 -2.87 -17.35 3.44
N GLU A 116 -3.29 -18.04 4.51
CA GLU A 116 -4.63 -17.96 5.07
C GLU A 116 -4.95 -16.57 5.63
N GLU A 117 -4.04 -15.96 6.39
CA GLU A 117 -4.21 -14.60 6.94
C GLU A 117 -4.49 -13.58 5.83
N TYR A 118 -3.61 -13.51 4.83
CA TYR A 118 -3.78 -12.53 3.75
C TYR A 118 -4.94 -12.87 2.81
N MET A 119 -5.37 -14.14 2.70
CA MET A 119 -6.64 -14.48 2.06
C MET A 119 -7.84 -13.95 2.83
N GLY A 120 -7.89 -14.14 4.15
CA GLY A 120 -8.94 -13.57 5.01
C GLY A 120 -9.01 -12.05 4.93
N LYS A 121 -7.84 -11.38 4.96
CA LYS A 121 -7.75 -9.92 4.75
C LYS A 121 -8.28 -9.51 3.36
N MET A 122 -7.99 -10.25 2.28
CA MET A 122 -8.56 -9.97 0.95
C MET A 122 -10.08 -10.16 0.87
N ASP A 123 -10.65 -11.17 1.52
CA ASP A 123 -12.10 -11.36 1.56
C ASP A 123 -12.80 -10.28 2.39
N ASN A 124 -12.17 -9.79 3.47
CA ASN A 124 -12.63 -8.59 4.19
C ASN A 124 -12.67 -7.36 3.26
N MET A 125 -11.65 -7.14 2.43
CA MET A 125 -11.65 -6.03 1.45
C MET A 125 -12.83 -6.14 0.47
N ARG A 126 -13.13 -7.35 -0.03
CA ARG A 126 -14.32 -7.59 -0.89
C ARG A 126 -15.64 -7.25 -0.17
N GLN A 127 -15.74 -7.58 1.12
CA GLN A 127 -16.91 -7.20 1.93
C GLN A 127 -16.99 -5.69 2.13
N ILE A 128 -15.88 -4.98 2.33
CA ILE A 128 -15.82 -3.52 2.40
C ILE A 128 -16.33 -2.91 1.10
N ALA A 129 -15.82 -3.36 -0.06
CA ALA A 129 -16.28 -2.88 -1.36
C ALA A 129 -17.80 -3.12 -1.57
N LYS A 130 -18.29 -4.31 -1.21
CA LYS A 130 -19.73 -4.61 -1.24
C LYS A 130 -20.54 -3.66 -0.34
N LYS A 131 -20.09 -3.42 0.90
CA LYS A 131 -20.74 -2.49 1.84
C LYS A 131 -20.80 -1.08 1.26
N VAL A 132 -19.65 -0.53 0.86
CA VAL A 132 -19.51 0.85 0.35
C VAL A 132 -20.37 1.08 -0.91
N THR A 133 -20.34 0.16 -1.88
CA THR A 133 -21.14 0.27 -3.11
C THR A 133 -22.64 0.19 -2.83
N ILE A 134 -23.09 -0.68 -1.92
CA ILE A 134 -24.50 -0.79 -1.54
C ILE A 134 -24.95 0.44 -0.72
N SER A 135 -24.12 0.93 0.20
CA SER A 135 -24.45 2.10 1.03
C SER A 135 -24.43 3.42 0.26
N GLY A 136 -23.58 3.55 -0.76
CA GLY A 136 -23.53 4.71 -1.65
C GLY A 136 -24.62 4.74 -2.73
N SER A 137 -25.52 3.75 -2.74
CA SER A 137 -26.65 3.63 -3.67
C SER A 137 -27.99 4.05 -3.03
N LYS A 138 -27.95 4.93 -2.03
CA LYS A 138 -29.11 5.45 -1.28
C LYS A 138 -29.06 6.97 -1.15
#